data_AF-A0A6N7C7U5-F1
#
_entry.id   AF-A0A6N7C7U5-F1
#
_cell.length_a   1.000
_cell.length_b   1.000
_cell.length_c   1.000
_cell.angle_alpha   90.00
_cell.angle_beta   90.00
_cell.angle_gamma   90.00
#
_symmetry.space_group_name_H-M   'P 1'
#
loop_
_entity.id
_entity.type
_entity.pdbx_description
1 polymer ?
#
loop_
_entity_poly.entity_id
_entity_poly.type
_entity_poly.pdbx_seq_one_letter_code
_entity_poly.pdbx_strand_id
1 'polypeptide(L)'
;MLVTDLRHFLDLPDEVPGPARRLAEQLYDLVRAATAGDTGTAWVSALPCRRRPGNRRCTGRMLVLRAATEGPIASECNTCGDAGRISDWEGSPFDLRRAQPTEIGPVHHLRIPDEVATTLRGIMLLDTDCERVAFRAYVDGDDTILPVPDTGLEELIGYVAADANHEPNRRRQQRLDAAFTVLSEAAENPHSSPSALVPAGDSTGAVPPRPGPAVPGLPELDIARVQRWCGARVPEHARHEVRLECEIAARHLTIVERRAPWCDDVGTEWTSMPIARLRYTKATKTWSLYWRDRNLRFHTYDRLPPSPHLETLLTELDRDPTCMFWG
;
A
#
# COMPACT_ATOMS: atom_id res chain seq x y z
N MET A 1 -13.87 25.04 -10.66
CA MET A 1 -13.89 23.61 -11.02
C MET A 1 -12.61 23.29 -11.77
N LEU A 2 -11.81 22.35 -11.27
CA LEU A 2 -10.56 21.90 -11.91
C LEU A 2 -10.89 20.82 -12.95
N VAL A 3 -10.29 20.87 -14.13
CA VAL A 3 -10.40 19.80 -15.15
C VAL A 3 -9.00 19.30 -15.43
N THR A 4 -8.79 18.00 -15.28
CA THR A 4 -7.48 17.37 -15.31
C THR A 4 -7.49 16.12 -16.19
N ASP A 5 -6.46 15.96 -17.02
CA ASP A 5 -6.05 14.69 -17.64
C ASP A 5 -5.01 14.05 -16.70
N LEU A 6 -5.27 12.82 -16.25
CA LEU A 6 -4.41 12.15 -15.27
C LEU A 6 -3.02 11.83 -15.83
N ARG A 7 -2.88 11.62 -17.15
CA ARG A 7 -1.62 11.24 -17.79
C ARG A 7 -0.53 12.29 -17.61
N HIS A 8 -0.90 13.57 -17.51
CA HIS A 8 0.03 14.67 -17.23
C HIS A 8 0.68 14.57 -15.85
N PHE A 9 0.16 13.72 -14.96
CA PHE A 9 0.66 13.56 -13.61
C PHE A 9 1.36 12.22 -13.40
N LEU A 10 1.22 11.22 -14.29
CA LEU A 10 1.79 9.89 -14.06
C LEU A 10 3.33 9.90 -13.99
N ASP A 11 3.98 10.75 -14.78
CA ASP A 11 5.44 10.81 -14.92
C ASP A 11 6.02 12.16 -14.46
N LEU A 12 5.70 12.60 -13.24
CA LEU A 12 6.22 13.86 -12.71
C LEU A 12 7.73 13.79 -12.42
N PRO A 13 8.51 14.82 -12.80
CA PRO A 13 9.94 14.90 -12.50
C PRO A 13 10.19 15.20 -11.02
N ASP A 14 11.40 14.93 -10.56
CA ASP A 14 11.81 15.07 -9.15
C ASP A 14 11.77 16.49 -8.62
N GLU A 15 12.11 17.43 -9.49
CA GLU A 15 12.18 18.85 -9.20
C GLU A 15 10.80 19.50 -9.21
N VAL A 16 9.72 18.71 -9.39
CA VAL A 16 8.36 19.23 -9.38
C VAL A 16 8.10 19.97 -8.05
N PRO A 17 7.57 21.20 -8.10
CA PRO A 17 7.27 21.95 -6.89
C PRO A 17 6.34 21.17 -5.96
N GLY A 18 6.62 21.23 -4.65
CA GLY A 18 5.84 20.52 -3.64
C GLY A 18 4.31 20.71 -3.73
N PRO A 19 3.77 21.90 -4.09
CA PRO A 19 2.34 22.07 -4.34
C PRO A 19 1.80 21.18 -5.48
N ALA A 20 2.55 21.06 -6.58
CA ALA A 20 2.15 20.23 -7.70
C ALA A 20 2.23 18.74 -7.37
N ARG A 21 3.25 18.30 -6.60
CA ARG A 21 3.31 16.93 -6.07
C ARG A 21 2.10 16.59 -5.19
N ARG A 22 1.73 17.49 -4.27
CA ARG A 22 0.56 17.30 -3.40
C ARG A 22 -0.76 17.29 -4.15
N LEU A 23 -0.85 18.03 -5.26
CA LEU A 23 -2.01 17.99 -6.16
C LEU A 23 -2.07 16.62 -6.85
N ALA A 24 -0.94 16.14 -7.38
CA ALA A 24 -0.85 14.83 -8.03
C ALA A 24 -1.29 13.69 -7.09
N GLU A 25 -0.76 13.66 -5.87
CA GLU A 25 -1.16 12.71 -4.83
C GLU A 25 -2.67 12.75 -4.56
N GLN A 26 -3.27 13.95 -4.48
CA GLN A 26 -4.70 14.08 -4.29
C GLN A 26 -5.49 13.52 -5.48
N LEU A 27 -5.02 13.74 -6.70
CA LEU A 27 -5.65 13.20 -7.91
C LEU A 27 -5.59 11.65 -7.89
N TYR A 28 -4.46 11.07 -7.47
CA TYR A 28 -4.32 9.62 -7.35
C TYR A 28 -5.27 9.04 -6.30
N ASP A 29 -5.37 9.69 -5.15
CA ASP A 29 -6.28 9.28 -4.08
C ASP A 29 -7.74 9.33 -4.56
N LEU A 30 -8.13 10.39 -5.28
CA LEU A 30 -9.47 10.54 -5.86
C LEU A 30 -9.79 9.44 -6.89
N VAL A 31 -8.83 9.08 -7.74
CA VAL A 31 -9.00 7.99 -8.72
C VAL A 31 -9.15 6.65 -8.00
N ARG A 32 -8.30 6.35 -7.02
CA ARG A 32 -8.40 5.13 -6.21
C ARG A 32 -9.74 5.02 -5.51
N ALA A 33 -10.21 6.09 -4.86
CA ALA A 33 -11.51 6.09 -4.20
C ALA A 33 -12.65 5.88 -5.22
N ALA A 34 -12.72 6.68 -6.29
CA ALA A 34 -13.80 6.58 -7.27
C ALA A 34 -13.88 5.22 -7.98
N THR A 35 -12.74 4.57 -8.21
CA THR A 35 -12.66 3.25 -8.84
C THR A 35 -12.90 2.09 -7.85
N ALA A 36 -12.66 2.33 -6.56
CA ALA A 36 -13.02 1.41 -5.49
C ALA A 36 -14.52 1.36 -5.20
N GLY A 37 -15.22 2.46 -5.42
CA GLY A 37 -16.67 2.58 -5.25
C GLY A 37 -17.49 2.08 -6.45
N ASP A 38 -18.81 2.07 -6.26
CA ASP A 38 -19.76 1.64 -7.30
C ASP A 38 -19.96 2.75 -8.34
N THR A 39 -20.34 2.36 -9.57
CA THR A 39 -20.59 3.30 -10.65
C THR A 39 -21.96 3.96 -10.55
N GLY A 40 -22.08 5.20 -11.01
CA GLY A 40 -23.36 5.90 -11.19
C GLY A 40 -23.91 6.58 -9.93
N THR A 41 -23.33 6.31 -8.76
CA THR A 41 -23.76 6.90 -7.49
C THR A 41 -22.60 7.66 -6.85
N ALA A 42 -22.84 8.92 -6.50
CA ALA A 42 -21.87 9.72 -5.76
C ALA A 42 -21.89 9.31 -4.28
N TRP A 43 -20.72 9.27 -3.63
CA TRP A 43 -20.61 8.91 -2.22
C TRP A 43 -19.50 9.71 -1.53
N VAL A 44 -19.63 9.88 -0.20
CA VAL A 44 -18.70 10.67 0.61
C VAL A 44 -17.54 9.78 1.05
N SER A 45 -16.39 9.93 0.41
CA SER A 45 -15.19 9.15 0.76
C SER A 45 -14.55 9.62 2.07
N ALA A 46 -13.74 8.77 2.69
CA ALA A 46 -12.90 9.13 3.82
C ALA A 46 -11.73 10.07 3.45
N LEU A 47 -11.59 10.47 2.18
CA LEU A 47 -10.53 11.38 1.75
C LEU A 47 -10.77 12.80 2.28
N PRO A 48 -9.80 13.41 2.97
CA PRO A 48 -9.91 14.78 3.43
C PRO A 48 -9.75 15.77 2.27
N CYS A 49 -10.43 16.91 2.37
CA CYS A 49 -10.18 18.01 1.46
C CYS A 49 -8.82 18.67 1.76
N ARG A 50 -7.94 18.79 0.76
CA ARG A 50 -6.62 19.42 0.91
C ARG A 50 -6.63 20.95 0.74
N ARG A 51 -7.79 21.57 0.45
CA ARG A 51 -7.92 23.03 0.32
C ARG A 51 -7.70 23.75 1.65
N ARG A 52 -7.29 25.02 1.53
CA ARG A 52 -7.16 25.95 2.66
C ARG A 52 -7.93 27.27 2.46
N PRO A 53 -9.28 27.25 2.46
CA PRO A 53 -10.06 28.49 2.37
C PRO A 53 -9.74 29.41 3.54
N GLY A 54 -9.44 30.69 3.27
CA GLY A 54 -9.08 31.65 4.34
C GLY A 54 -7.87 31.23 5.18
N ASN A 55 -6.90 30.52 4.59
CA ASN A 55 -5.70 29.99 5.24
C ASN A 55 -5.94 28.91 6.33
N ARG A 56 -7.16 28.40 6.48
CA ARG A 56 -7.48 27.30 7.40
C ARG A 56 -7.71 26.01 6.62
N ARG A 57 -7.26 24.87 7.14
CA ARG A 57 -7.54 23.57 6.51
C ARG A 57 -9.04 23.34 6.44
N CYS A 58 -9.53 22.93 5.27
CA CYS A 58 -10.92 22.52 5.14
C CYS A 58 -11.15 21.25 5.98
N THR A 59 -12.27 21.21 6.70
CA THR A 59 -12.72 20.04 7.48
C THR A 59 -13.57 19.08 6.68
N GLY A 60 -13.83 19.39 5.40
CA GLY A 60 -14.70 18.62 4.54
C GLY A 60 -14.08 17.35 3.99
N ARG A 61 -14.96 16.50 3.49
CA ARG A 61 -14.64 15.23 2.82
C ARG A 61 -14.90 15.34 1.33
N MET A 62 -14.17 14.55 0.55
CA MET A 62 -14.35 14.51 -0.90
C MET A 62 -15.46 13.52 -1.26
N LEU A 63 -16.52 14.03 -1.87
CA LEU A 63 -17.43 13.22 -2.66
C LEU A 63 -16.73 12.79 -3.94
N VAL A 64 -16.93 11.55 -4.34
CA VAL A 64 -16.43 11.01 -5.60
C VAL A 64 -17.56 10.35 -6.37
N LEU A 65 -17.54 10.50 -7.69
CA LEU A 65 -18.49 9.90 -8.61
C LEU A 65 -17.75 9.39 -9.84
N ARG A 66 -17.85 8.08 -10.06
CA ARG A 66 -17.48 7.43 -11.32
C ARG A 66 -18.76 7.18 -12.12
N ALA A 67 -18.82 7.66 -13.36
CA ALA A 67 -19.99 7.46 -14.22
C ALA A 67 -20.20 5.95 -14.52
N ALA A 68 -21.45 5.58 -14.81
CA ALA A 68 -21.81 4.21 -15.23
C ALA A 68 -21.29 3.85 -16.62
N THR A 69 -21.11 4.86 -17.47
CA THR A 69 -20.47 4.76 -18.78
C THR A 69 -19.06 5.33 -18.70
N GLU A 70 -18.26 5.10 -19.74
CA GLU A 70 -16.96 5.77 -19.89
C GLU A 70 -17.10 7.28 -19.74
N GLY A 71 -16.14 7.89 -19.04
CA GLY A 71 -16.18 9.30 -18.74
C GLY A 71 -15.32 9.68 -17.54
N PRO A 72 -15.14 11.00 -17.32
CA PRO A 72 -14.28 11.47 -16.25
C PRO A 72 -14.88 11.20 -14.88
N ILE A 73 -14.00 10.96 -13.90
CA ILE A 73 -14.35 10.95 -12.48
C ILE A 73 -14.66 12.37 -12.06
N ALA A 74 -15.82 12.57 -11.42
CA ALA A 74 -16.15 13.82 -10.76
C ALA A 74 -15.82 13.75 -9.27
N SER A 75 -15.38 14.87 -8.71
CA SER A 75 -15.11 15.02 -7.29
C SER A 75 -15.58 16.39 -6.80
N GLU A 76 -16.04 16.46 -5.56
CA GLU A 76 -16.47 17.70 -4.93
C GLU A 76 -16.28 17.62 -3.41
N CYS A 77 -15.86 18.70 -2.77
CA CYS A 77 -15.83 18.77 -1.31
C CYS A 77 -17.19 19.15 -0.74
N ASN A 78 -17.69 18.36 0.23
CA ASN A 78 -18.99 18.59 0.89
C ASN A 78 -19.08 19.86 1.76
N THR A 79 -17.95 20.55 1.98
CA THR A 79 -17.87 21.71 2.88
C THR A 79 -17.48 22.99 2.13
N CYS A 80 -16.41 22.94 1.33
CA CYS A 80 -15.93 24.14 0.61
C CYS A 80 -16.36 24.20 -0.86
N GLY A 81 -17.01 23.15 -1.39
CA GLY A 81 -17.45 23.10 -2.79
C GLY A 81 -16.31 23.00 -3.81
N ASP A 82 -15.07 22.72 -3.38
CA ASP A 82 -13.96 22.53 -4.31
C ASP A 82 -14.22 21.28 -5.16
N ALA A 83 -14.40 21.50 -6.46
CA ALA A 83 -14.83 20.47 -7.40
C ALA A 83 -13.82 20.27 -8.53
N GLY A 84 -13.70 19.02 -8.99
CA GLY A 84 -12.79 18.62 -10.04
C GLY A 84 -13.33 17.50 -10.93
N ARG A 85 -12.84 17.44 -12.18
CA ARG A 85 -13.07 16.33 -13.12
C ARG A 85 -11.72 15.75 -13.57
N ILE A 86 -11.60 14.43 -13.54
CA ILE A 86 -10.37 13.71 -13.90
C ILE A 86 -10.67 12.78 -15.08
N SER A 87 -10.00 12.99 -16.21
CA SER A 87 -10.09 12.18 -17.43
C SER A 87 -8.85 11.30 -17.58
N ASP A 88 -8.90 10.32 -18.49
CA ASP A 88 -7.77 9.45 -18.86
C ASP A 88 -7.16 8.71 -17.65
N TRP A 89 -8.02 8.28 -16.73
CA TRP A 89 -7.63 7.58 -15.51
C TRP A 89 -7.66 6.06 -15.68
N GLU A 90 -8.41 5.58 -16.67
CA GLU A 90 -8.62 4.17 -16.97
C GLU A 90 -7.30 3.47 -17.26
N GLY A 91 -7.06 2.34 -16.59
CA GLY A 91 -5.83 1.56 -16.78
C GLY A 91 -4.57 2.19 -16.17
N SER A 92 -4.70 3.35 -15.49
CA SER A 92 -3.60 3.89 -14.70
C SER A 92 -3.28 3.00 -13.50
N PRO A 93 -2.08 3.12 -12.89
CA PRO A 93 -1.73 2.40 -11.65
C PRO A 93 -2.67 2.69 -10.46
N PHE A 94 -3.54 3.68 -10.58
CA PHE A 94 -4.48 4.12 -9.56
C PHE A 94 -5.92 3.64 -9.81
N ASP A 95 -6.14 2.96 -10.94
CA ASP A 95 -7.42 2.35 -11.29
C ASP A 95 -7.60 1.01 -10.53
N LEU A 96 -8.45 1.03 -9.50
CA LEU A 96 -8.70 -0.11 -8.63
C LEU A 96 -9.88 -1.00 -9.07
N ARG A 97 -10.38 -0.81 -10.30
CA ARG A 97 -11.44 -1.67 -10.86
C ARG A 97 -10.99 -3.14 -10.86
N ARG A 98 -11.89 -4.04 -10.47
CA ARG A 98 -11.63 -5.49 -10.54
C ARG A 98 -11.54 -5.93 -12.00
N ALA A 99 -10.49 -6.67 -12.35
CA ALA A 99 -10.38 -7.35 -13.64
C ALA A 99 -11.36 -8.54 -13.76
N GLN A 100 -11.83 -9.10 -12.64
CA GLN A 100 -12.72 -10.26 -12.62
C GLN A 100 -13.80 -10.11 -11.53
N PRO A 101 -15.05 -10.53 -11.76
CA PRO A 101 -16.08 -10.54 -10.73
C PRO A 101 -15.64 -11.48 -9.60
N THR A 102 -15.34 -10.94 -8.41
CA THR A 102 -15.22 -11.76 -7.20
C THR A 102 -16.61 -12.19 -6.77
N GLU A 103 -16.75 -13.40 -6.22
CA GLU A 103 -17.97 -13.85 -5.55
C GLU A 103 -18.46 -12.76 -4.58
N ILE A 104 -19.78 -12.52 -4.61
CA ILE A 104 -20.44 -11.57 -3.73
C ILE A 104 -20.54 -12.25 -2.36
N GLY A 105 -19.47 -12.15 -1.58
CA GLY A 105 -19.48 -12.50 -0.16
C GLY A 105 -20.14 -11.39 0.67
N PRO A 106 -20.46 -11.67 1.94
CA PRO A 106 -20.86 -10.64 2.88
C PRO A 106 -19.79 -9.54 2.97
N VAL A 107 -20.24 -8.32 3.26
CA VAL A 107 -19.38 -7.16 3.49
C VAL A 107 -19.62 -6.68 4.91
N HIS A 108 -18.57 -6.73 5.72
CA HIS A 108 -18.57 -6.17 7.06
C HIS A 108 -18.33 -4.66 7.01
N HIS A 109 -19.03 -3.92 7.85
CA HIS A 109 -18.89 -2.47 7.97
C HIS A 109 -18.25 -2.12 9.30
N LEU A 110 -16.92 -1.96 9.28
CA LEU A 110 -16.15 -1.69 10.49
C LEU A 110 -16.10 -0.19 10.73
N ARG A 111 -16.55 0.27 11.90
CA ARG A 111 -16.27 1.65 12.35
C ARG A 111 -14.79 1.76 12.68
N ILE A 112 -14.08 2.69 12.08
CA ILE A 112 -12.67 2.94 12.36
C ILE A 112 -12.40 4.42 12.60
N PRO A 113 -11.39 4.79 13.39
CA PRO A 113 -10.95 6.17 13.49
C PRO A 113 -10.41 6.72 12.16
N ASP A 114 -10.56 8.02 11.93
CA ASP A 114 -10.10 8.66 10.68
C ASP A 114 -8.57 8.58 10.51
N GLU A 115 -7.82 8.62 11.61
CA GLU A 115 -6.37 8.38 11.59
C GLU A 115 -6.02 6.97 11.12
N VAL A 116 -6.83 5.96 11.44
CA VAL A 116 -6.62 4.57 10.97
C VAL A 116 -6.88 4.52 9.47
N ALA A 117 -8.00 5.08 9.00
CA ALA A 117 -8.31 5.15 7.58
C ALA A 117 -7.19 5.88 6.79
N THR A 118 -6.66 6.96 7.35
CA THR A 118 -5.53 7.71 6.77
C THR A 118 -4.24 6.89 6.76
N THR A 119 -3.99 6.14 7.83
CA THR A 119 -2.82 5.26 7.94
C THR A 119 -2.88 4.14 6.90
N LEU A 120 -4.04 3.50 6.73
CA LEU A 120 -4.27 2.44 5.74
C LEU A 120 -3.96 2.89 4.31
N ARG A 121 -4.44 4.08 3.91
CA ARG A 121 -4.14 4.65 2.58
C ARG A 121 -2.66 5.01 2.38
N GLY A 122 -1.92 5.15 3.47
CA GLY A 122 -0.49 5.47 3.46
C GLY A 122 0.43 4.24 3.47
N ILE A 123 -0.11 3.03 3.51
CA ILE A 123 0.69 1.80 3.43
C ILE A 123 1.26 1.69 2.02
N MET A 124 2.58 1.54 1.93
CA MET A 124 3.27 1.55 0.65
C MET A 124 2.96 0.32 -0.21
N LEU A 125 2.60 -0.79 0.44
CA LEU A 125 2.63 -2.12 -0.13
C LEU A 125 1.33 -2.86 0.18
N LEU A 126 0.26 -2.48 -0.52
CA LEU A 126 -0.99 -3.22 -0.54
C LEU A 126 -1.14 -3.89 -1.89
N ASP A 127 -1.84 -5.02 -1.94
CA ASP A 127 -2.36 -5.46 -3.23
C ASP A 127 -3.62 -4.70 -3.63
N THR A 128 -4.02 -4.82 -4.89
CA THR A 128 -5.18 -4.12 -5.44
C THR A 128 -6.47 -4.35 -4.64
N ASP A 129 -6.65 -5.52 -4.03
CA ASP A 129 -7.86 -5.81 -3.26
C ASP A 129 -7.84 -5.11 -1.90
N CYS A 130 -6.72 -5.14 -1.19
CA CYS A 130 -6.53 -4.40 0.06
C CYS A 130 -6.46 -2.87 -0.16
N GLU A 131 -5.85 -2.40 -1.25
CA GLU A 131 -5.93 -0.99 -1.67
C GLU A 131 -7.38 -0.58 -1.86
N ARG A 132 -8.17 -1.41 -2.56
CA ARG A 132 -9.58 -1.11 -2.79
C ARG A 132 -10.36 -1.05 -1.47
N VAL A 133 -10.08 -1.93 -0.52
CA VAL A 133 -10.69 -1.86 0.83
C VAL A 133 -10.35 -0.53 1.51
N ALA A 134 -9.07 -0.15 1.56
CA ALA A 134 -8.63 1.09 2.21
C ALA A 134 -9.22 2.36 1.58
N PHE A 135 -9.36 2.38 0.24
CA PHE A 135 -9.89 3.52 -0.50
C PHE A 135 -11.42 3.52 -0.67
N ARG A 136 -12.12 2.41 -0.36
CA ARG A 136 -13.59 2.34 -0.29
C ARG A 136 -14.15 2.81 1.06
N ALA A 137 -13.29 3.17 2.02
CA ALA A 137 -13.71 3.77 3.27
C ALA A 137 -14.52 5.04 3.03
N TYR A 138 -15.69 5.15 3.66
CA TYR A 138 -16.63 6.26 3.52
C TYR A 138 -16.96 6.88 4.88
N VAL A 139 -17.57 8.06 4.85
CA VAL A 139 -18.00 8.76 6.06
C VAL A 139 -19.52 8.74 6.14
N ASP A 140 -20.05 8.35 7.30
CA ASP A 140 -21.46 8.42 7.64
C ASP A 140 -21.61 9.20 8.96
N GLY A 141 -22.15 10.41 8.88
CA GLY A 141 -22.11 11.35 9.99
C GLY A 141 -20.68 11.69 10.41
N ASP A 142 -20.35 11.40 11.67
CA ASP A 142 -19.00 11.57 12.24
C ASP A 142 -18.16 10.29 12.19
N ASP A 143 -18.77 9.15 11.81
CA ASP A 143 -18.11 7.85 11.77
C ASP A 143 -17.41 7.62 10.42
N THR A 144 -16.18 7.11 10.46
CA THR A 144 -15.53 6.56 9.27
C THR A 144 -15.77 5.05 9.22
N ILE A 145 -16.35 4.58 8.12
CA ILE A 145 -16.73 3.20 7.92
C ILE A 145 -15.81 2.56 6.87
N LEU A 146 -15.21 1.43 7.23
CA LEU A 146 -14.41 0.60 6.34
C LEU A 146 -15.23 -0.63 5.91
N PRO A 147 -15.70 -0.69 4.66
CA PRO A 147 -16.37 -1.87 4.11
C PRO A 147 -15.31 -2.93 3.74
N VAL A 148 -15.39 -4.10 4.37
CA VAL A 148 -14.42 -5.19 4.21
C VAL A 148 -15.14 -6.48 3.84
N PRO A 149 -14.81 -7.14 2.71
CA PRO A 149 -15.29 -8.49 2.43
C PRO A 149 -14.81 -9.48 3.49
N ASP A 150 -15.54 -10.57 3.74
CA ASP A 150 -15.19 -11.60 4.75
C ASP A 150 -13.71 -12.04 4.73
N THR A 151 -13.14 -12.24 3.55
CA THR A 151 -11.73 -12.67 3.39
C THR A 151 -10.73 -11.52 3.37
N GLY A 152 -11.18 -10.27 3.27
CA GLY A 152 -10.31 -9.11 3.08
C GLY A 152 -9.70 -8.55 4.36
N LEU A 153 -10.29 -8.83 5.52
CA LEU A 153 -9.87 -8.23 6.79
C LEU A 153 -8.55 -8.81 7.29
N GLU A 154 -8.43 -10.15 7.33
CA GLU A 154 -7.19 -10.82 7.75
C GLU A 154 -6.01 -10.47 6.85
N GLU A 155 -6.26 -10.37 5.54
CA GLU A 155 -5.22 -9.97 4.57
C GLU A 155 -4.75 -8.54 4.83
N LEU A 156 -5.67 -7.60 5.06
CA LEU A 156 -5.35 -6.23 5.37
C LEU A 156 -4.56 -6.11 6.68
N ILE A 157 -4.96 -6.84 7.73
CA ILE A 157 -4.24 -6.90 9.01
C ILE A 157 -2.80 -7.38 8.78
N GLY A 158 -2.62 -8.41 7.95
CA GLY A 158 -1.29 -8.91 7.57
C GLY A 158 -0.40 -7.84 6.93
N TYR A 159 -0.95 -7.03 6.02
CA TYR A 159 -0.20 -5.93 5.41
C TYR A 159 0.15 -4.83 6.42
N VAL A 160 -0.78 -4.45 7.30
CA VAL A 160 -0.53 -3.45 8.35
C VAL A 160 0.58 -3.91 9.30
N ALA A 161 0.53 -5.17 9.73
CA ALA A 161 1.56 -5.75 10.59
C ALA A 161 2.92 -5.76 9.91
N ALA A 162 2.97 -6.15 8.63
CA ALA A 162 4.19 -6.17 7.85
C ALA A 162 4.78 -4.75 7.71
N ASP A 163 3.97 -3.75 7.38
CA ASP A 163 4.42 -2.36 7.25
C ASP A 163 4.91 -1.82 8.60
N ALA A 164 4.22 -2.13 9.71
CA ALA A 164 4.63 -1.73 11.06
C ALA A 164 5.99 -2.31 11.48
N ASN A 165 6.20 -3.60 11.20
CA ASN A 165 7.41 -4.31 11.61
C ASN A 165 8.66 -3.83 10.87
N HIS A 166 8.51 -3.34 9.63
CA HIS A 166 9.62 -2.85 8.81
C HIS A 166 9.72 -1.32 8.81
N GLU A 167 8.89 -0.61 9.58
CA GLU A 167 8.88 0.85 9.62
C GLU A 167 10.01 1.40 10.53
N PRO A 168 11.02 2.08 9.98
CA PRO A 168 12.10 2.66 10.78
C PRO A 168 11.66 3.90 11.56
N ASN A 169 10.65 4.64 11.09
CA ASN A 169 10.16 5.82 11.77
C ASN A 169 9.20 5.42 12.90
N ARG A 170 9.69 5.52 14.14
CA ARG A 170 8.93 5.20 15.35
C ARG A 170 7.54 5.84 15.43
N ARG A 171 7.36 7.08 14.93
CA ARG A 171 6.04 7.75 14.94
C ARG A 171 5.09 7.16 13.91
N ARG A 172 5.59 6.72 12.75
CA ARG A 172 4.78 6.03 11.73
C ARG A 172 4.47 4.61 12.19
N GLN A 173 5.43 3.91 12.77
CA GLN A 173 5.25 2.59 13.36
C GLN A 173 4.13 2.60 14.42
N GLN A 174 4.14 3.56 15.35
CA GLN A 174 3.08 3.71 16.35
C GLN A 174 1.67 3.87 15.76
N ARG A 175 1.54 4.56 14.61
CA ARG A 175 0.25 4.70 13.93
C ARG A 175 -0.19 3.40 13.29
N LEU A 176 0.75 2.66 12.70
CA LEU A 176 0.48 1.35 12.11
C LEU A 176 0.12 0.33 13.19
N ASP A 177 0.78 0.37 14.35
CA ASP A 177 0.45 -0.45 15.50
C ASP A 177 -0.95 -0.15 16.03
N ALA A 178 -1.32 1.13 16.14
CA ALA A 178 -2.68 1.52 16.51
C ALA A 178 -3.71 1.01 15.48
N ALA A 179 -3.42 1.12 14.19
CA ALA A 179 -4.27 0.58 13.13
C ALA A 179 -4.39 -0.96 13.22
N PHE A 180 -3.29 -1.66 13.49
CA PHE A 180 -3.28 -3.11 13.67
C PHE A 180 -4.19 -3.55 14.82
N THR A 181 -4.08 -2.88 15.97
CA THR A 181 -4.93 -3.17 17.14
C THR A 181 -6.42 -2.99 16.81
N VAL A 182 -6.80 -1.82 16.26
CA VAL A 182 -8.20 -1.53 15.90
C VAL A 182 -8.78 -2.57 14.95
N LEU A 183 -8.00 -2.98 13.93
CA LEU A 183 -8.48 -3.96 12.95
C LEU A 183 -8.55 -5.37 13.52
N SER A 184 -7.61 -5.75 14.39
CA SER A 184 -7.61 -7.07 15.04
C SER A 184 -8.78 -7.22 16.01
N GLU A 185 -9.06 -6.18 16.81
CA GLU A 185 -10.23 -6.15 17.70
C GLU A 185 -11.54 -6.23 16.90
N ALA A 186 -11.60 -5.55 15.75
CA ALA A 186 -12.76 -5.59 14.85
C ALA A 186 -12.93 -6.98 14.19
N ALA A 187 -11.84 -7.70 13.93
CA ALA A 187 -11.88 -9.07 13.42
C ALA A 187 -12.40 -10.07 14.48
N GLU A 188 -12.01 -9.88 15.74
CA GLU A 188 -12.50 -10.70 16.86
C GLU A 188 -13.96 -10.39 17.23
N ASN A 189 -14.38 -9.13 17.07
CA ASN A 189 -15.72 -8.66 17.47
C ASN A 189 -16.44 -7.90 16.34
N PRO A 190 -16.89 -8.57 15.26
CA PRO A 190 -17.49 -7.92 14.09
C PRO A 190 -18.81 -7.17 14.36
N HIS A 191 -19.42 -7.36 15.54
CA HIS A 191 -20.66 -6.70 15.96
C HIS A 191 -20.48 -5.60 17.02
N SER A 192 -19.24 -5.37 17.50
CA SER A 192 -18.94 -4.38 18.53
C SER A 192 -18.29 -3.15 17.90
N SER A 193 -18.78 -1.94 18.20
CA SER A 193 -18.06 -0.72 17.83
C SER A 193 -16.71 -0.69 18.57
N PRO A 194 -15.57 -0.48 17.87
CA PRO A 194 -14.28 -0.40 18.54
C PRO A 194 -14.20 0.83 19.44
N SER A 195 -13.52 0.66 20.56
CA SER A 195 -13.39 1.69 21.59
C SER A 195 -12.55 2.86 21.05
N ALA A 196 -12.97 4.10 21.37
CA ALA A 196 -12.28 5.31 20.93
C ALA A 196 -10.79 5.28 21.35
N LEU A 197 -9.90 5.71 20.43
CA LEU A 197 -8.47 5.85 20.69
C LEU A 197 -8.24 6.78 21.89
N VAL A 198 -7.78 6.21 23.01
CA VAL A 198 -7.24 6.99 24.12
C VAL A 198 -5.88 7.53 23.67
N PRO A 199 -5.61 8.84 23.79
CA PRO A 199 -4.31 9.38 23.46
C PRO A 199 -3.26 8.75 24.39
N ALA A 200 -2.23 8.16 23.80
CA ALA A 200 -1.11 7.58 24.53
C ALA A 200 -0.43 8.66 25.38
N GLY A 201 -0.75 8.67 26.67
CA GLY A 201 0.04 9.34 27.68
C GLY A 201 1.40 8.67 27.78
N ASP A 202 2.43 9.48 27.99
CA ASP A 202 3.83 9.09 28.13
C ASP A 202 3.95 7.92 29.11
N SER A 203 4.23 6.72 28.59
CA SER A 203 4.43 5.51 29.37
C SER A 203 5.54 4.71 28.73
N THR A 204 6.72 4.85 29.35
CA THR A 204 7.94 4.07 29.13
C THR A 204 7.75 2.61 29.57
N GLY A 205 6.80 1.91 28.95
CA GLY A 205 6.65 0.46 29.04
C GLY A 205 7.16 -0.17 27.77
N ALA A 206 8.30 -0.88 27.85
CA ALA A 206 8.79 -1.69 26.75
C ALA A 206 7.74 -2.79 26.44
N VAL A 207 7.06 -2.66 25.30
CA VAL A 207 6.24 -3.72 24.74
C VAL A 207 7.16 -4.92 24.47
N PRO A 208 6.86 -6.13 24.98
CA PRO A 208 7.69 -7.30 24.73
C PRO A 208 7.73 -7.61 23.23
N PRO A 209 8.82 -8.20 22.70
CA PRO A 209 8.88 -8.58 21.29
C PRO A 209 7.74 -9.53 20.97
N ARG A 210 6.92 -9.16 19.98
CA ARG A 210 5.81 -9.98 19.48
C ARG A 210 6.38 -11.31 18.99
N PRO A 211 5.79 -12.47 19.35
CA PRO A 211 6.18 -13.74 18.75
C PRO A 211 5.95 -13.65 17.24
N GLY A 212 6.99 -13.93 16.45
CA GLY A 212 6.88 -13.93 14.99
C GLY A 212 5.81 -14.94 14.55
N PRO A 213 4.85 -14.56 13.70
CA PRO A 213 3.85 -15.50 13.23
C PRO A 213 4.53 -16.51 12.29
N ALA A 214 4.24 -17.80 12.49
CA ALA A 214 4.49 -18.84 11.51
C ALA A 214 3.76 -18.46 10.21
N VAL A 215 4.49 -18.26 9.11
CA VAL A 215 3.98 -17.76 7.82
C VAL A 215 3.07 -18.80 7.16
N PRO A 216 1.73 -18.66 7.15
CA PRO A 216 0.85 -19.58 6.46
C PRO A 216 0.48 -18.95 5.12
N GLY A 217 1.11 -19.35 4.01
CA GLY A 217 0.67 -18.86 2.70
C GLY A 217 1.60 -19.09 1.52
N LEU A 218 2.91 -19.13 1.76
CA LEU A 218 3.92 -19.32 0.73
C LEU A 218 4.49 -20.75 0.74
N PRO A 219 4.83 -21.33 -0.42
CA PRO A 219 5.53 -22.61 -0.48
C PRO A 219 6.91 -22.53 0.21
N GLU A 220 7.13 -23.30 1.28
CA GLU A 220 8.38 -23.30 2.05
C GLU A 220 9.63 -23.60 1.18
N LEU A 221 9.48 -24.47 0.18
CA LEU A 221 10.54 -24.80 -0.77
C LEU A 221 10.96 -23.60 -1.63
N ASP A 222 10.01 -22.73 -1.98
CA ASP A 222 10.29 -21.54 -2.77
C ASP A 222 10.97 -20.46 -1.91
N ILE A 223 10.55 -20.33 -0.64
CA ILE A 223 11.24 -19.46 0.34
C ILE A 223 12.72 -19.86 0.45
N ALA A 224 12.98 -21.14 0.72
CA ALA A 224 14.34 -21.66 0.88
C ALA A 224 15.19 -21.47 -0.40
N ARG A 225 14.55 -21.59 -1.57
CA ARG A 225 15.20 -21.38 -2.87
C ARG A 225 15.64 -19.93 -3.07
N VAL A 226 14.78 -18.95 -2.76
CA VAL A 226 15.15 -17.52 -2.86
C VAL A 226 16.23 -17.15 -1.84
N GLN A 227 16.11 -17.62 -0.59
CA GLN A 227 17.15 -17.38 0.43
C GLN A 227 18.51 -17.91 0.01
N ARG A 228 18.57 -19.13 -0.54
CA ARG A 228 19.79 -19.72 -1.07
C ARG A 228 20.36 -18.92 -2.24
N TRP A 229 19.51 -18.46 -3.15
CA TRP A 229 19.91 -17.63 -4.28
C TRP A 229 20.50 -16.29 -3.82
N CYS A 230 19.88 -15.59 -2.86
CA CYS A 230 20.40 -14.34 -2.28
C CYS A 230 21.80 -14.53 -1.67
N GLY A 231 21.99 -15.60 -0.89
CA GLY A 231 23.27 -15.90 -0.24
C GLY A 231 24.40 -16.31 -1.20
N ALA A 232 24.06 -16.87 -2.35
CA ALA A 232 25.02 -17.26 -3.39
C ALA A 232 25.45 -16.09 -4.28
N ARG A 233 24.60 -15.05 -4.43
CA ARG A 233 24.85 -13.90 -5.30
C ARG A 233 25.90 -12.93 -4.76
N VAL A 234 26.13 -12.91 -3.44
CA VAL A 234 27.15 -12.07 -2.81
C VAL A 234 28.41 -12.89 -2.47
N PRO A 235 29.57 -12.59 -3.08
CA PRO A 235 30.84 -13.23 -2.75
C PRO A 235 31.20 -13.06 -1.27
N GLU A 236 31.82 -14.09 -0.68
CA GLU A 236 32.12 -14.12 0.76
C GLU A 236 32.93 -12.91 1.24
N HIS A 237 33.89 -12.46 0.43
CA HIS A 237 34.70 -11.28 0.74
C HIS A 237 33.90 -9.98 0.74
N ALA A 238 32.75 -9.88 0.07
CA ALA A 238 31.95 -8.65 -0.02
C ALA A 238 30.80 -8.59 1.01
N ARG A 239 30.51 -9.69 1.72
CA ARG A 239 29.37 -9.80 2.66
C ARG A 239 29.44 -8.85 3.87
N HIS A 240 30.61 -8.30 4.14
CA HIS A 240 30.81 -7.32 5.21
C HIS A 240 30.46 -5.89 4.76
N GLU A 241 30.35 -5.64 3.46
CA GLU A 241 29.98 -4.34 2.87
C GLU A 241 28.56 -4.35 2.30
N VAL A 242 28.15 -5.43 1.63
CA VAL A 242 26.83 -5.59 1.02
C VAL A 242 26.29 -6.99 1.23
N ARG A 243 24.98 -7.13 1.45
CA ARG A 243 24.28 -8.41 1.54
C ARG A 243 23.00 -8.35 0.74
N LEU A 244 22.64 -9.47 0.12
CA LEU A 244 21.30 -9.67 -0.40
C LEU A 244 20.54 -10.56 0.56
N GLU A 245 19.38 -10.09 0.99
CA GLU A 245 18.49 -10.78 1.92
C GLU A 245 17.12 -10.94 1.28
N CYS A 246 16.37 -11.93 1.79
CA CYS A 246 15.01 -12.20 1.36
C CYS A 246 14.08 -11.89 2.53
N GLU A 247 13.31 -10.82 2.42
CA GLU A 247 12.26 -10.47 3.36
C GLU A 247 10.99 -11.24 3.00
N ILE A 248 10.50 -12.05 3.94
CA ILE A 248 9.37 -12.96 3.74
C ILE A 248 8.11 -12.30 4.29
N ALA A 249 7.09 -12.17 3.44
CA ALA A 249 5.75 -11.76 3.83
C ALA A 249 4.73 -12.87 3.54
N ALA A 250 3.47 -12.68 3.96
CA ALA A 250 2.44 -13.71 3.86
C ALA A 250 2.15 -14.21 2.43
N ARG A 251 2.34 -13.33 1.42
CA ARG A 251 2.04 -13.61 0.00
C ARG A 251 3.11 -13.13 -0.97
N HIS A 252 4.25 -12.66 -0.47
CA HIS A 252 5.32 -12.20 -1.33
C HIS A 252 6.68 -12.33 -0.66
N LEU A 253 7.72 -12.42 -1.48
CA LEU A 253 9.12 -12.36 -1.09
C LEU A 253 9.70 -11.08 -1.66
N THR A 254 10.39 -10.30 -0.85
CA THR A 254 11.12 -9.10 -1.31
C THR A 254 12.61 -9.37 -1.22
N ILE A 255 13.30 -9.22 -2.34
CA ILE A 255 14.77 -9.24 -2.39
C ILE A 255 15.26 -7.85 -2.03
N VAL A 256 16.13 -7.78 -1.04
CA VAL A 256 16.60 -6.53 -0.45
C VAL A 256 18.12 -6.50 -0.40
N GLU A 257 18.70 -5.38 -0.77
CA GLU A 257 20.11 -5.08 -0.57
C GLU A 257 20.31 -4.40 0.78
N ARG A 258 21.17 -4.97 1.61
CA ARG A 258 21.62 -4.39 2.87
C ARG A 258 23.05 -3.92 2.68
N ARG A 259 23.31 -2.62 2.85
CA ARG A 259 24.66 -2.05 2.81
C ARG A 259 25.13 -1.66 4.20
N ALA A 260 26.37 -2.01 4.49
CA ALA A 260 27.06 -1.51 5.67
C ALA A 260 27.23 0.02 5.58
N PRO A 261 27.29 0.72 6.72
CA PRO A 261 27.59 2.15 6.73
C PRO A 261 28.91 2.42 6.01
N TRP A 262 28.94 3.46 5.17
CA TRP A 262 30.13 3.79 4.37
C TRP A 262 31.27 4.40 5.22
N CYS A 263 30.96 4.96 6.40
CA CYS A 263 31.95 5.36 7.40
C CYS A 263 31.40 5.29 8.84
N ASP A 264 32.30 5.20 9.81
CA ASP A 264 31.98 5.06 11.24
C ASP A 264 31.21 6.27 11.83
N ASP A 265 31.32 7.44 11.19
CA ASP A 265 30.69 8.69 11.65
C ASP A 265 29.17 8.77 11.39
N VAL A 266 28.64 7.90 10.52
CA VAL A 266 27.20 7.88 10.15
C VAL A 266 26.38 6.92 11.04
N GLY A 267 27.06 6.17 11.93
CA GLY A 267 26.45 5.21 12.85
C GLY A 267 26.64 3.75 12.40
N THR A 268 26.19 2.81 13.22
CA THR A 268 26.34 1.36 12.98
C THR A 268 25.18 0.73 12.19
N GLU A 269 24.22 1.54 11.75
CA GLU A 269 22.98 1.07 11.12
C GLU A 269 23.19 0.72 9.63
N TRP A 270 22.82 -0.51 9.27
CA TRP A 270 22.84 -0.97 7.87
C TRP A 270 21.68 -0.36 7.10
N THR A 271 21.95 0.18 5.92
CA THR A 271 20.91 0.71 5.04
C THR A 271 20.24 -0.43 4.29
N SER A 272 18.91 -0.37 4.15
CA SER A 272 18.09 -1.36 3.46
C SER A 272 17.49 -0.78 2.19
N MET A 273 17.65 -1.47 1.07
CA MET A 273 17.16 -1.05 -0.24
C MET A 273 16.44 -2.20 -0.94
N PRO A 274 15.10 -2.14 -1.11
CA PRO A 274 14.39 -3.16 -1.86
C PRO A 274 14.83 -3.17 -3.33
N ILE A 275 14.91 -4.35 -3.95
CA ILE A 275 15.29 -4.51 -5.36
C ILE A 275 14.13 -5.03 -6.19
N ALA A 276 13.60 -6.19 -5.78
CA ALA A 276 12.59 -6.90 -6.53
C ALA A 276 11.60 -7.57 -5.59
N ARG A 277 10.38 -7.75 -6.05
CA ARG A 277 9.35 -8.47 -5.29
C ARG A 277 8.74 -9.59 -6.12
N LEU A 278 8.58 -10.72 -5.47
CA LEU A 278 8.00 -11.94 -6.01
C LEU A 278 6.68 -12.16 -5.28
N ARG A 279 5.54 -11.95 -5.93
CA ARG A 279 4.22 -12.15 -5.33
C ARG A 279 3.68 -13.52 -5.70
N TYR A 280 3.19 -14.28 -4.74
CA TYR A 280 2.57 -15.58 -4.96
C TYR A 280 1.04 -15.45 -4.96
N THR A 281 0.43 -15.93 -6.03
CA THR A 281 -1.03 -16.04 -6.13
C THR A 281 -1.44 -17.48 -5.87
N LYS A 282 -2.05 -17.75 -4.71
CA LYS A 282 -2.44 -19.12 -4.29
C LYS A 282 -3.48 -19.77 -5.20
N ALA A 283 -4.42 -18.97 -5.74
CA ALA A 283 -5.48 -19.44 -6.63
C ALA A 283 -4.93 -20.07 -7.92
N THR A 284 -3.88 -19.47 -8.48
CA THR A 284 -3.23 -19.92 -9.73
C THR A 284 -1.95 -20.70 -9.49
N LYS A 285 -1.42 -20.70 -8.26
CA LYS A 285 -0.11 -21.27 -7.87
C LYS A 285 1.04 -20.72 -8.69
N THR A 286 1.00 -19.42 -8.99
CA THR A 286 2.01 -18.73 -9.80
C THR A 286 2.67 -17.59 -9.04
N TRP A 287 3.90 -17.30 -9.42
CA TRP A 287 4.69 -16.16 -8.97
C TRP A 287 4.71 -15.06 -10.02
N SER A 288 4.52 -13.83 -9.59
CA SER A 288 4.62 -12.62 -10.41
C SER A 288 5.80 -11.77 -9.94
N LEU A 289 6.59 -11.26 -10.89
CA LEU A 289 7.73 -10.39 -10.63
C LEU A 289 7.30 -8.92 -10.62
N TYR A 290 7.83 -8.17 -9.67
CA TYR A 290 7.63 -6.74 -9.53
C TYR A 290 8.99 -6.04 -9.43
N TRP A 291 9.13 -4.94 -10.14
CA TRP A 291 10.31 -4.08 -10.10
C TRP A 291 10.02 -2.84 -9.27
N ARG A 292 11.07 -2.27 -8.67
CA ARG A 292 10.96 -1.10 -7.81
C ARG A 292 11.29 0.16 -8.62
N ASP A 293 10.41 1.16 -8.55
CA ASP A 293 10.70 2.49 -9.09
C ASP A 293 11.58 3.33 -8.15
N ARG A 294 12.00 4.49 -8.63
CA ARG A 294 12.81 5.46 -7.87
C ARG A 294 12.18 6.00 -6.58
N ASN A 295 10.86 5.87 -6.41
CA ASN A 295 10.13 6.26 -5.20
C ASN A 295 9.90 5.07 -4.24
N LEU A 296 10.60 3.96 -4.46
CA LEU A 296 10.49 2.72 -3.70
C LEU A 296 9.12 2.02 -3.85
N ARG A 297 8.34 2.33 -4.89
CA ARG A 297 7.08 1.63 -5.19
C ARG A 297 7.31 0.46 -6.13
N PHE A 298 6.54 -0.60 -5.95
CA PHE A 298 6.63 -1.81 -6.76
C PHE A 298 5.58 -1.81 -7.86
N HIS A 299 6.01 -2.08 -9.09
CA HIS A 299 5.16 -2.21 -10.27
C HIS A 299 5.33 -3.60 -10.86
N THR A 300 4.27 -4.13 -11.48
CA THR A 300 4.33 -5.42 -12.16
C THR A 300 5.39 -5.36 -13.27
N TYR A 301 6.18 -6.43 -13.39
CA TYR A 301 7.16 -6.55 -14.47
C TYR A 301 6.53 -7.22 -15.69
N ASP A 302 6.05 -6.42 -16.63
CA ASP A 302 5.20 -6.88 -17.75
C ASP A 302 5.94 -7.72 -18.80
N ARG A 303 7.28 -7.75 -18.76
CA ARG A 303 8.10 -8.54 -19.70
C ARG A 303 8.16 -10.03 -19.35
N LEU A 304 7.71 -10.41 -18.16
CA LEU A 304 7.65 -11.80 -17.73
C LEU A 304 6.25 -12.11 -17.20
N PRO A 305 5.49 -13.01 -17.86
CA PRO A 305 4.18 -13.40 -17.34
C PRO A 305 4.31 -14.16 -16.01
N PRO A 306 3.25 -14.18 -15.18
CA PRO A 306 3.24 -14.97 -13.96
C PRO A 306 3.57 -16.44 -14.24
N SER A 307 4.51 -17.02 -13.49
CA SER A 307 5.03 -18.36 -13.72
C SER A 307 4.90 -19.23 -12.47
N PRO A 308 4.52 -20.51 -12.58
CA PRO A 308 4.60 -21.45 -11.46
C PRO A 308 6.05 -21.81 -11.10
N HIS A 309 7.01 -21.52 -11.98
CA HIS A 309 8.43 -21.81 -11.79
C HIS A 309 9.18 -20.56 -11.33
N LEU A 310 9.47 -20.50 -10.03
CA LEU A 310 10.22 -19.40 -9.41
C LEU A 310 11.60 -19.18 -10.04
N GLU A 311 12.26 -20.24 -10.50
CA GLU A 311 13.58 -20.20 -11.15
C GLU A 311 13.59 -19.31 -12.40
N THR A 312 12.47 -19.22 -13.11
CA THR A 312 12.32 -18.34 -14.27
C THR A 312 12.44 -16.87 -13.86
N LEU A 313 11.81 -16.48 -12.73
CA LEU A 313 11.86 -15.11 -12.21
C LEU A 313 13.26 -14.77 -11.68
N LEU A 314 13.91 -15.72 -10.99
CA LEU A 314 15.28 -15.53 -10.51
C LEU A 314 16.29 -15.41 -11.66
N THR A 315 16.11 -16.17 -12.74
CA THR A 315 16.95 -16.06 -13.94
C THR A 315 16.76 -14.72 -14.64
N GLU A 316 15.53 -14.22 -14.71
CA GLU A 316 15.22 -12.90 -15.26
C GLU A 316 15.87 -11.79 -14.42
N LEU A 317 15.78 -11.92 -13.09
CA LEU A 317 16.49 -11.03 -12.16
C LEU A 317 18.00 -11.08 -12.34
N ASP A 318 18.59 -12.26 -12.53
CA ASP A 318 20.04 -12.40 -12.73
C ASP A 318 20.51 -11.72 -14.02
N ARG A 319 19.73 -11.85 -15.10
CA ARG A 319 20.04 -11.26 -16.42
C ARG A 319 19.81 -9.76 -16.47
N ASP A 320 18.80 -9.26 -15.74
CA ASP A 320 18.32 -7.89 -15.72
C ASP A 320 18.48 -7.15 -17.07
N PRO A 321 17.75 -7.60 -18.11
CA PRO A 321 17.90 -7.07 -19.47
C PRO A 321 17.52 -5.58 -19.57
N THR A 322 16.85 -5.05 -18.56
CA THR A 322 16.36 -3.68 -18.48
C THR A 322 17.20 -2.78 -17.57
N CYS A 323 18.16 -3.35 -16.83
CA CYS A 323 18.91 -2.66 -15.78
C CYS A 323 18.02 -2.00 -14.71
N MET A 324 16.82 -2.55 -14.47
CA MET A 324 15.84 -1.98 -13.52
C MET A 324 16.00 -2.55 -12.11
N PHE A 325 16.72 -3.66 -11.97
CA PHE A 325 16.91 -4.33 -10.69
C PHE A 325 18.27 -4.00 -10.07
N TRP A 326 19.33 -3.92 -10.89
CA TRP A 326 20.71 -3.71 -10.41
C TRP A 326 21.38 -2.44 -10.92
N GLY A 327 20.66 -1.62 -11.70
CA GLY A 327 21.13 -0.34 -12.24
C GLY A 327 21.09 0.81 -11.24
#